data_AF-A0A7I7QCK5-F1
#
_entry.id   AF-A0A7I7QCK5-F1
#
_cell.length_a   1.000
_cell.length_b   1.000
_cell.length_c   1.000
_cell.angle_alpha   90.00
_cell.angle_beta   90.00
_cell.angle_gamma   90.00
#
_symmetry.space_group_name_H-M   'P 1'
#
loop_
_entity.id
_entity.type
_entity.pdbx_description
1 polymer ?
#
loop_
_entity_poly.entity_id
_entity_poly.type
_entity_poly.pdbx_seq_one_letter_code
_entity_poly.pdbx_strand_id
1 'polypeptide(L)'
;MSISGELERARRLALVADETGARDLLLSLVPAIEAEDRDDLILEVFAQLGDIYLARGANDGVRECIRRIRDCLAIYSGIMAGTMPEAASQLSMPAAEVAHMIRRFSRRAQFLQTGVAAAQGDHEGAEAALSELSRADDAFPQLADEHAHLIVHAQVLCATALCDDDLHVRSAPLWEHVLDAIDRLGDTEFDDQLRVAASTAYSRFCVETGRLTEAEPWLRRAGARARAGDRN
;
A
#
# COMPACT_ATOMS: atom_id res chain seq x y z
N MET A 1 -20.96 15.42 6.94
CA MET A 1 -20.10 14.59 6.08
C MET A 1 -19.69 13.38 6.91
N SER A 2 -19.66 12.17 6.33
CA SER A 2 -19.30 10.96 7.08
C SER A 2 -17.78 10.83 7.20
N ILE A 3 -17.29 10.22 8.29
CA ILE A 3 -15.86 9.96 8.48
C ILE A 3 -15.28 9.16 7.31
N SER A 4 -15.99 8.13 6.83
CA SER A 4 -15.59 7.35 5.66
C SER A 4 -15.46 8.20 4.38
N GLY A 5 -16.31 9.22 4.21
CA GLY A 5 -16.21 10.15 3.08
C GLY A 5 -14.98 11.05 3.15
N GLU A 6 -14.59 11.49 4.35
CA GLU A 6 -13.37 12.28 4.55
C GLU A 6 -12.10 11.43 4.42
N LEU A 7 -12.13 10.15 4.84
CA LEU A 7 -11.03 9.20 4.59
C LEU A 7 -10.79 8.98 3.10
N GLU A 8 -11.87 8.86 2.32
CA GLU A 8 -11.77 8.76 0.85
C GLU A 8 -11.25 10.07 0.23
N ARG A 9 -11.67 11.21 0.77
CA ARG A 9 -11.16 12.52 0.35
C ARG A 9 -9.67 12.67 0.65
N ALA A 10 -9.20 12.25 1.82
CA ALA A 10 -7.78 12.26 2.16
C ALA A 10 -6.96 11.42 1.17
N ARG A 11 -7.48 10.24 0.80
CA ARG A 11 -6.84 9.38 -0.20
C ARG A 11 -6.73 10.06 -1.57
N ARG A 12 -7.78 10.75 -2.02
CA ARG A 12 -7.75 11.58 -3.25
C ARG A 12 -6.78 12.76 -3.18
N LEU A 13 -6.64 13.41 -2.02
CA LEU A 13 -5.66 14.47 -1.84
C LEU A 13 -4.23 13.95 -2.04
N ALA A 14 -3.92 12.77 -1.48
CA ALA A 14 -2.63 12.13 -1.69
C ALA A 14 -2.40 11.76 -3.17
N LEU A 15 -3.44 11.33 -3.89
CA LEU A 15 -3.38 11.00 -5.32
C LEU A 15 -2.93 12.19 -6.17
N VAL A 16 -3.45 13.39 -5.88
CA VAL A 16 -3.09 14.64 -6.58
C VAL A 16 -1.84 15.31 -5.98
N ALA A 17 -1.03 14.54 -5.25
CA ALA A 17 0.20 14.98 -4.58
C ALA A 17 0.02 16.07 -3.50
N ASP A 18 -1.20 16.30 -3.00
CA ASP A 18 -1.44 17.09 -1.78
C ASP A 18 -1.33 16.21 -0.53
N GLU A 19 -0.12 15.67 -0.32
CA GLU A 19 0.20 14.81 0.83
C GLU A 19 0.07 15.54 2.17
N THR A 20 0.33 16.85 2.20
CA THR A 20 0.22 17.65 3.42
C THR A 20 -1.24 17.83 3.80
N GLY A 21 -2.09 18.22 2.84
CA GLY A 21 -3.53 18.30 3.05
C GLY A 21 -4.15 16.95 3.42
N ALA A 22 -3.72 15.86 2.77
CA ALA A 22 -4.15 14.51 3.10
C ALA A 22 -3.80 14.14 4.55
N ARG A 23 -2.53 14.34 4.96
CA ARG A 23 -2.06 14.04 6.33
C ARG A 23 -2.82 14.85 7.37
N ASP A 24 -2.94 16.16 7.16
CA ASP A 24 -3.57 17.05 8.14
C ASP A 24 -5.08 16.72 8.27
N LEU A 25 -5.74 16.35 7.17
CA LEU A 25 -7.11 15.84 7.20
C LEU A 25 -7.20 14.54 8.00
N LEU A 26 -6.34 13.55 7.74
CA LEU A 26 -6.32 12.27 8.45
C LEU A 26 -6.15 12.45 9.97
N LEU A 27 -5.21 13.30 10.40
CA LEU A 27 -4.98 13.58 11.82
C LEU A 27 -6.19 14.28 12.46
N SER A 28 -6.90 15.13 11.71
CA SER A 28 -8.10 15.80 12.22
C SER A 28 -9.28 14.85 12.47
N LEU A 29 -9.31 13.68 11.83
CA LEU A 29 -10.38 12.68 11.98
C LEU A 29 -10.20 11.80 13.23
N VAL A 30 -8.97 11.67 13.74
CA VAL A 30 -8.64 10.77 14.86
C VAL A 30 -9.54 10.99 16.08
N PRO A 31 -9.74 12.23 16.60
CA PRO A 31 -10.57 12.42 17.79
C PRO A 31 -12.03 12.00 17.59
N ALA A 32 -12.58 12.17 16.39
CA ALA A 32 -13.94 11.75 16.08
C ALA A 32 -14.07 10.23 15.97
N ILE A 33 -13.08 9.57 15.36
CA ILE A 33 -13.00 8.10 15.26
C ILE A 33 -12.89 7.47 16.65
N GLU A 34 -12.03 8.01 17.51
CA GLU A 34 -11.86 7.55 18.89
C GLU A 34 -13.15 7.72 19.71
N ALA A 35 -13.88 8.83 19.51
CA ALA A 35 -15.16 9.05 20.18
C ALA A 35 -16.26 8.06 19.73
N GLU A 36 -16.16 7.53 18.51
CA GLU A 36 -17.07 6.52 17.96
C GLU A 36 -16.61 5.07 18.22
N ASP A 37 -15.43 4.87 18.84
CA ASP A 37 -14.83 3.55 19.11
C ASP A 37 -14.69 2.69 17.84
N ARG A 38 -14.27 3.32 16.73
CA ARG A 38 -14.18 2.70 15.40
C ARG A 38 -12.75 2.33 15.02
N ASP A 39 -12.26 1.24 15.58
CA ASP A 39 -10.92 0.71 15.31
C ASP A 39 -10.66 0.40 13.83
N ASP A 40 -11.69 -0.02 13.08
CA ASP A 40 -11.55 -0.24 11.64
C ASP A 40 -11.20 1.07 10.88
N LEU A 41 -11.73 2.20 11.34
CA LEU A 41 -11.44 3.52 10.78
C LEU A 41 -10.10 4.06 11.27
N ILE A 42 -9.68 3.78 12.50
CA ILE A 42 -8.36 4.21 12.98
C ILE A 42 -7.24 3.46 12.26
N LEU A 43 -7.45 2.18 11.96
CA LEU A 43 -6.54 1.37 11.15
C LEU A 43 -6.43 1.91 9.72
N GLU A 44 -7.54 2.38 9.13
CA GLU A 44 -7.53 3.05 7.83
C GLU A 44 -6.72 4.35 7.85
N VAL A 45 -6.82 5.15 8.92
CA VAL A 45 -5.98 6.35 9.12
C VAL A 45 -4.50 5.98 9.14
N PHE A 46 -4.09 5.01 9.96
CA PHE A 46 -2.67 4.63 10.05
C PHE A 46 -2.15 4.04 8.74
N ALA A 47 -2.97 3.29 8.01
CA ALA A 47 -2.59 2.77 6.71
C ALA A 47 -2.31 3.91 5.71
N GLN A 48 -3.22 4.87 5.57
CA GLN A 48 -3.04 6.01 4.65
C GLN A 48 -1.89 6.93 5.06
N LEU A 49 -1.72 7.18 6.36
CA LEU A 49 -0.56 7.92 6.87
C LEU A 49 0.75 7.18 6.57
N GLY A 50 0.77 5.86 6.71
CA GLY A 50 1.90 5.02 6.36
C GLY A 50 2.29 5.17 4.89
N ASP A 51 1.31 5.12 3.98
CA ASP A 51 1.53 5.28 2.55
C ASP A 51 2.11 6.67 2.23
N ILE A 52 1.54 7.74 2.82
CA ILE A 52 2.02 9.12 2.67
C ILE A 52 3.46 9.25 3.19
N TYR A 53 3.76 8.70 4.36
CA TYR A 53 5.11 8.77 4.92
C TYR A 53 6.11 7.97 4.10
N LEU A 54 5.70 6.84 3.52
CA LEU A 54 6.55 6.02 2.66
C LEU A 54 6.92 6.78 1.38
N ALA A 55 5.94 7.39 0.70
CA ALA A 55 6.17 8.22 -0.49
C ALA A 55 7.16 9.37 -0.23
N ARG A 56 7.17 9.88 1.01
CA ARG A 56 8.06 10.98 1.45
C ARG A 56 9.41 10.54 1.99
N GLY A 57 9.69 9.23 2.05
CA GLY A 57 10.89 8.69 2.70
C GLY A 57 10.95 8.91 4.22
N ALA A 58 9.81 9.21 4.86
CA ALA A 58 9.69 9.41 6.31
C ALA A 58 9.58 8.07 7.05
N ASN A 59 10.63 7.24 6.94
CA ASN A 59 10.63 5.83 7.38
C ASN A 59 10.24 5.61 8.85
N ASP A 60 10.61 6.51 9.77
CA ASP A 60 10.21 6.40 11.18
C ASP A 60 8.70 6.58 11.36
N GLY A 61 8.08 7.47 10.59
CA GLY A 61 6.63 7.64 10.55
C GLY A 61 5.93 6.39 10.02
N VAL A 62 6.50 5.75 8.99
CA VAL A 62 5.96 4.49 8.45
C VAL A 62 6.04 3.37 9.49
N ARG A 63 7.18 3.24 10.19
CA ARG A 63 7.35 2.23 11.26
C ARG A 63 6.37 2.42 12.41
N GLU A 64 6.12 3.67 12.81
CA GLU A 64 5.11 3.95 13.83
C GLU A 64 3.70 3.56 13.36
N CYS A 65 3.35 3.84 12.10
CA CYS A 65 2.06 3.40 11.54
C CYS A 65 1.94 1.87 11.50
N ILE A 66 2.99 1.16 11.05
CA ILE A 66 3.06 -0.30 11.06
C ILE A 66 2.85 -0.85 12.48
N ARG A 67 3.55 -0.27 13.46
CA ARG A 67 3.45 -0.69 14.86
C ARG A 67 2.02 -0.50 15.38
N ARG A 68 1.42 0.68 15.17
CA ARG A 68 0.03 0.95 15.59
C ARG A 68 -0.97 -0.01 14.98
N ILE A 69 -0.83 -0.32 13.69
CA ILE A 69 -1.67 -1.31 13.02
C ILE A 69 -1.50 -2.68 13.67
N ARG A 70 -0.26 -3.17 13.79
CA ARG A 70 0.03 -4.50 14.35
C ARG A 70 -0.41 -4.64 15.81
N ASP A 71 -0.19 -3.62 16.63
CA ASP A 71 -0.59 -3.62 18.04
C ASP A 71 -2.12 -3.73 18.19
N CYS A 72 -2.88 -2.98 17.38
CA CYS A 72 -4.34 -3.07 17.34
C CYS A 72 -4.80 -4.47 16.88
N LEU A 73 -4.25 -4.97 15.76
CA LEU A 73 -4.61 -6.29 15.23
C LEU A 73 -4.26 -7.45 16.16
N ALA A 74 -3.21 -7.32 16.97
CA ALA A 74 -2.82 -8.35 17.94
C ALA A 74 -3.90 -8.58 19.01
N ILE A 75 -4.60 -7.53 19.43
CA ILE A 75 -5.72 -7.62 20.38
C ILE A 75 -6.85 -8.45 19.76
N TYR A 76 -7.30 -8.08 18.56
CA TYR A 76 -8.36 -8.79 17.85
C TYR A 76 -7.99 -10.24 17.53
N SER A 77 -6.74 -10.49 17.15
CA SER A 77 -6.24 -11.85 16.90
C SER A 77 -6.23 -12.69 18.19
N GLY A 78 -5.86 -12.09 19.33
CA GLY A 78 -5.93 -12.75 20.63
C GLY A 78 -7.35 -13.08 21.08
N ILE A 79 -8.31 -12.19 20.81
CA ILE A 79 -9.74 -12.45 21.04
C ILE A 79 -10.21 -13.64 20.19
N MET A 80 -9.91 -13.62 18.89
CA MET A 80 -10.29 -14.69 17.95
C MET A 80 -9.64 -16.03 18.28
N ALA A 81 -8.44 -16.04 18.87
CA ALA A 81 -7.76 -17.24 19.34
C ALA A 81 -8.22 -17.71 20.73
N GLY A 82 -9.12 -16.96 21.40
CA GLY A 82 -9.59 -17.27 22.75
C GLY A 82 -8.56 -17.02 23.86
N THR A 83 -7.47 -16.29 23.57
CA THR A 83 -6.41 -15.97 24.54
C THR A 83 -6.68 -14.68 25.32
N MET A 84 -7.77 -13.97 25.01
CA MET A 84 -8.21 -12.73 25.68
C MET A 84 -9.71 -12.76 26.00
N PRO A 85 -10.15 -13.62 26.94
CA PRO A 85 -11.57 -13.82 27.23
C PRO A 85 -12.24 -12.58 27.85
N GLU A 86 -11.50 -11.74 28.59
CA GLU A 86 -12.05 -10.52 29.19
C GLU A 86 -12.46 -9.50 28.11
N ALA A 87 -11.65 -9.39 27.05
CA ALA A 87 -11.91 -8.49 25.92
C ALA A 87 -12.99 -9.03 24.97
N ALA A 88 -13.11 -10.36 24.85
CA ALA A 88 -14.13 -11.00 24.01
C ALA A 88 -15.57 -10.58 24.37
N SER A 89 -15.83 -10.31 25.66
CA SER A 89 -17.15 -9.87 26.14
C SER A 89 -17.52 -8.44 25.75
N GLN A 90 -16.55 -7.63 25.32
CA GLN A 90 -16.74 -6.22 24.94
C GLN A 90 -16.85 -6.04 23.42
N LEU A 91 -16.48 -7.08 22.66
CA LEU A 91 -16.50 -7.07 21.20
C LEU A 91 -17.95 -7.09 20.69
N SER A 92 -18.36 -5.98 20.06
CA SER A 92 -19.67 -5.88 19.39
C SER A 92 -19.63 -6.31 17.92
N MET A 93 -18.45 -6.37 17.31
CA MET A 93 -18.25 -6.70 15.90
C MET A 93 -18.38 -8.21 15.64
N PRO A 94 -19.08 -8.64 14.57
CA PRO A 94 -19.11 -10.05 14.16
C PRO A 94 -17.71 -10.62 13.87
N ALA A 95 -17.49 -11.88 14.23
CA ALA A 95 -16.20 -12.56 14.03
C ALA A 95 -15.70 -12.53 12.57
N ALA A 96 -16.61 -12.58 11.58
CA ALA A 96 -16.27 -12.50 10.16
C ALA A 96 -15.74 -11.09 9.77
N GLU A 97 -16.32 -10.03 10.35
CA GLU A 97 -15.86 -8.66 10.14
C GLU A 97 -14.50 -8.43 10.81
N VAL A 98 -14.28 -8.98 12.01
CA VAL A 98 -12.97 -8.97 12.68
C VAL A 98 -11.91 -9.68 11.84
N ALA A 99 -12.21 -10.88 11.33
CA ALA A 99 -11.29 -11.63 10.48
C ALA A 99 -10.96 -10.87 9.18
N HIS A 100 -11.97 -10.24 8.56
CA HIS A 100 -11.79 -9.38 7.40
C HIS A 100 -10.85 -8.20 7.71
N MET A 101 -11.10 -7.49 8.81
CA MET A 101 -10.30 -6.34 9.26
C MET A 101 -8.84 -6.74 9.53
N ILE A 102 -8.62 -7.82 10.29
CA ILE A 102 -7.29 -8.37 10.54
C ILE A 102 -6.57 -8.65 9.22
N ARG A 103 -7.24 -9.31 8.28
CA ARG A 103 -6.61 -9.69 7.02
C ARG A 103 -6.22 -8.48 6.19
N ARG A 104 -7.15 -7.54 6.00
CA ARG A 104 -6.96 -6.33 5.21
C ARG A 104 -5.79 -5.50 5.74
N PHE A 105 -5.78 -5.20 7.03
CA PHE A 105 -4.77 -4.33 7.61
C PHE A 105 -3.42 -5.04 7.86
N SER A 106 -3.41 -6.36 8.03
CA SER A 106 -2.15 -7.12 8.02
C SER A 106 -1.44 -7.02 6.68
N ARG A 107 -2.18 -7.13 5.56
CA ARG A 107 -1.64 -6.95 4.21
C ARG A 107 -1.10 -5.53 4.00
N ARG A 108 -1.82 -4.50 4.45
CA ARG A 108 -1.33 -3.11 4.38
C ARG A 108 -0.07 -2.89 5.22
N ALA A 109 -0.03 -3.38 6.46
CA ALA A 109 1.18 -3.30 7.28
C ALA A 109 2.37 -4.04 6.64
N GLN A 110 2.11 -5.17 5.96
CA GLN A 110 3.13 -5.94 5.25
C GLN A 110 3.64 -5.21 4.00
N PHE A 111 2.76 -4.54 3.25
CA PHE A 111 3.14 -3.63 2.17
C PHE A 111 4.07 -2.52 2.67
N LEU A 112 3.68 -1.82 3.74
CA LEU A 112 4.49 -0.75 4.34
C LEU A 112 5.85 -1.27 4.81
N GLN A 113 5.89 -2.44 5.44
CA GLN A 113 7.14 -3.09 5.85
C GLN A 113 8.07 -3.38 4.67
N THR A 114 7.50 -3.85 3.55
CA THR A 114 8.23 -4.11 2.31
C THR A 114 8.81 -2.82 1.75
N GLY A 115 8.01 -1.75 1.70
CA GLY A 115 8.44 -0.43 1.23
C GLY A 115 9.55 0.17 2.09
N VAL A 116 9.45 0.11 3.41
CA VAL A 116 10.51 0.62 4.31
C VAL A 116 11.81 -0.17 4.13
N ALA A 117 11.76 -1.50 4.03
CA ALA A 117 12.96 -2.30 3.81
C ALA A 117 13.63 -1.92 2.47
N ALA A 118 12.85 -1.80 1.39
CA ALA A 118 13.33 -1.37 0.09
C ALA A 118 13.96 0.03 0.14
N ALA A 119 13.29 1.00 0.75
CA ALA A 119 13.77 2.38 0.87
C ALA A 119 15.06 2.52 1.71
N GLN A 120 15.44 1.48 2.46
CA GLN A 120 16.65 1.45 3.28
C GLN A 120 17.80 0.65 2.66
N GLY A 121 17.60 0.10 1.45
CA GLY A 121 18.56 -0.80 0.82
C GLY A 121 18.61 -2.20 1.46
N ASP A 122 17.68 -2.53 2.37
CA ASP A 122 17.52 -3.87 2.94
C ASP A 122 16.75 -4.74 1.95
N HIS A 123 17.41 -5.09 0.84
CA HIS A 123 16.79 -5.84 -0.26
C HIS A 123 16.39 -7.26 0.13
N GLU A 124 17.12 -7.89 1.05
CA GLU A 124 16.79 -9.22 1.57
C GLU A 124 15.55 -9.17 2.47
N GLY A 125 15.47 -8.17 3.35
CA GLY A 125 14.29 -7.90 4.16
C GLY A 125 13.07 -7.55 3.30
N ALA A 126 13.27 -6.75 2.24
CA ALA A 126 12.21 -6.39 1.30
C ALA A 126 11.70 -7.62 0.53
N GLU A 127 12.59 -8.48 0.05
CA GLU A 127 12.23 -9.72 -0.65
C GLU A 127 11.45 -10.68 0.27
N ALA A 128 11.92 -10.88 1.50
CA ALA A 128 11.21 -11.70 2.49
C ALA A 128 9.82 -11.12 2.81
N ALA A 129 9.73 -9.80 2.96
CA ALA A 129 8.47 -9.13 3.24
C ALA A 129 7.48 -9.20 2.06
N LEU A 130 7.97 -9.02 0.83
CA LEU A 130 7.18 -9.16 -0.39
C LEU A 130 6.68 -10.60 -0.59
N SER A 131 7.50 -11.59 -0.27
CA SER A 131 7.12 -13.01 -0.33
C SER A 131 5.98 -13.33 0.65
N GLU A 132 6.03 -12.79 1.87
CA GLU A 132 4.91 -12.86 2.82
C GLU A 132 3.65 -12.20 2.25
N LEU A 133 3.78 -10.96 1.74
CA LEU A 133 2.65 -10.25 1.14
C LEU A 133 2.04 -11.04 -0.02
N SER A 134 2.86 -11.68 -0.84
CA SER A 134 2.43 -12.39 -2.06
C SER A 134 1.84 -13.78 -1.79
N ARG A 135 1.77 -14.23 -0.54
CA ARG A 135 1.14 -15.52 -0.21
C ARG A 135 -0.33 -15.53 -0.65
N ALA A 136 -0.65 -16.49 -1.51
CA ALA A 136 -2.01 -16.72 -1.98
C ALA A 136 -2.96 -16.96 -0.81
N ASP A 137 -4.14 -16.37 -0.90
CA ASP A 137 -5.20 -16.55 0.08
C ASP A 137 -6.55 -16.18 -0.54
N ASP A 138 -7.32 -17.23 -0.78
CA ASP A 138 -8.63 -17.18 -1.42
C ASP A 138 -9.77 -17.04 -0.39
N ALA A 139 -9.47 -16.94 0.91
CA ALA A 139 -10.49 -16.86 1.97
C ALA A 139 -11.24 -15.52 1.98
N PHE A 140 -10.66 -14.47 1.38
CA PHE A 140 -11.24 -13.12 1.35
C PHE A 140 -11.27 -12.58 -0.09
N PRO A 141 -12.14 -13.12 -0.98
CA PRO A 141 -12.19 -12.72 -2.39
C PRO A 141 -12.49 -11.22 -2.59
N GLN A 142 -13.25 -10.61 -1.68
CA GLN A 142 -13.51 -9.17 -1.69
C GLN A 142 -12.27 -8.29 -1.46
N LEU A 143 -11.16 -8.87 -1.00
CA LEU A 143 -9.88 -8.18 -0.81
C LEU A 143 -8.90 -8.47 -1.96
N ALA A 144 -9.30 -9.21 -2.99
CA ALA A 144 -8.40 -9.65 -4.06
C ALA A 144 -7.81 -8.46 -4.85
N ASP A 145 -8.64 -7.49 -5.23
CA ASP A 145 -8.19 -6.34 -6.02
C ASP A 145 -7.23 -5.44 -5.22
N GLU A 146 -7.59 -5.13 -3.96
CA GLU A 146 -6.70 -4.37 -3.06
C GLU A 146 -5.39 -5.12 -2.80
N HIS A 147 -5.44 -6.45 -2.64
CA HIS A 147 -4.25 -7.27 -2.44
C HIS A 147 -3.34 -7.28 -3.67
N ALA A 148 -3.91 -7.43 -4.87
CA ALA A 148 -3.19 -7.35 -6.13
C ALA A 148 -2.52 -5.98 -6.31
N HIS A 149 -3.23 -4.89 -6.00
CA HIS A 149 -2.68 -3.54 -6.01
C HIS A 149 -1.46 -3.42 -5.08
N LEU A 150 -1.58 -3.87 -3.83
CA LEU A 150 -0.49 -3.81 -2.85
C LEU A 150 0.74 -4.62 -3.29
N ILE A 151 0.54 -5.80 -3.89
CA ILE A 151 1.64 -6.62 -4.41
C ILE A 151 2.37 -5.89 -5.54
N VAL A 152 1.64 -5.41 -6.55
CA VAL A 152 2.25 -4.70 -7.69
C VAL A 152 2.98 -3.45 -7.22
N HIS A 153 2.38 -2.70 -6.29
CA HIS A 153 3.02 -1.51 -5.74
C HIS A 153 4.31 -1.86 -4.97
N ALA A 154 4.29 -2.89 -4.12
CA ALA A 154 5.48 -3.35 -3.42
C ALA A 154 6.58 -3.81 -4.39
N GLN A 155 6.23 -4.54 -5.46
CA GLN A 155 7.17 -4.96 -6.50
C GLN A 155 7.83 -3.76 -7.18
N VAL A 156 7.06 -2.73 -7.52
CA VAL A 156 7.58 -1.48 -8.11
C VAL A 156 8.57 -0.80 -7.16
N LEU A 157 8.25 -0.71 -5.86
CA LEU A 157 9.14 -0.13 -4.86
C LEU A 157 10.45 -0.91 -4.74
N CYS A 158 10.38 -2.25 -4.62
CA CYS A 158 11.57 -3.10 -4.55
C CYS A 158 12.43 -3.03 -5.82
N ALA A 159 11.80 -3.10 -7.00
CA ALA A 159 12.51 -3.02 -8.27
C ALA A 159 13.21 -1.66 -8.46
N THR A 160 12.55 -0.57 -8.05
CA THR A 160 13.11 0.78 -8.09
C THR A 160 14.28 0.92 -7.13
N ALA A 161 14.14 0.47 -5.88
CA ALA A 161 15.21 0.53 -4.88
C ALA A 161 16.46 -0.27 -5.32
N LEU A 162 16.27 -1.43 -5.95
CA LEU A 162 17.38 -2.18 -6.55
C LEU A 162 18.06 -1.39 -7.68
N CYS A 163 17.30 -0.66 -8.51
CA CYS A 163 17.90 0.20 -9.54
C CYS A 163 18.66 1.38 -8.93
N ASP A 164 18.13 1.99 -7.87
CA ASP A 164 18.79 3.10 -7.17
C ASP A 164 20.14 2.68 -6.55
N ASP A 165 20.30 1.40 -6.21
CA ASP A 165 21.55 0.80 -5.74
C ASP A 165 22.37 0.09 -6.86
N ASP A 166 22.11 0.39 -8.14
CA ASP A 166 22.78 -0.20 -9.32
C ASP A 166 22.65 -1.73 -9.46
N LEU A 167 21.73 -2.37 -8.73
CA LEU A 167 21.45 -3.81 -8.74
C LEU A 167 20.49 -4.22 -9.87
N HIS A 168 20.72 -3.72 -11.08
CA HIS A 168 19.81 -3.89 -12.23
C HIS A 168 19.53 -5.36 -12.60
N VAL A 169 20.51 -6.26 -12.43
CA VAL A 169 20.34 -7.71 -12.69
C VAL A 169 19.31 -8.32 -11.72
N ARG A 170 19.30 -7.88 -10.46
CA ARG A 170 18.32 -8.34 -9.46
C ARG A 170 16.96 -7.67 -9.65
N SER A 171 16.93 -6.46 -10.20
CA SER A 171 15.70 -5.72 -10.49
C SER A 171 14.92 -6.31 -11.67
N ALA A 172 15.61 -6.87 -12.68
CA ALA A 172 14.97 -7.34 -13.92
C ALA A 172 13.81 -8.35 -13.71
N PRO A 173 13.92 -9.41 -12.88
CA PRO A 173 12.82 -10.34 -12.65
C PRO A 173 11.60 -9.70 -11.97
N LEU A 174 11.83 -8.70 -11.09
CA LEU A 174 10.72 -7.97 -10.47
C LEU A 174 9.97 -7.12 -11.50
N TRP A 175 10.70 -6.49 -12.44
CA TRP A 175 10.05 -5.77 -13.52
C TRP A 175 9.20 -6.70 -14.40
N GLU A 176 9.67 -7.91 -14.73
CA GLU A 176 8.87 -8.89 -15.46
C GLU A 176 7.54 -9.20 -14.74
N HIS A 177 7.59 -9.44 -13.43
CA HIS A 177 6.37 -9.63 -12.63
C HIS A 177 5.43 -8.42 -12.64
N VAL A 178 5.99 -7.21 -12.52
CA VAL A 178 5.21 -5.96 -12.57
C VAL A 178 4.49 -5.85 -13.92
N LEU A 179 5.20 -6.03 -15.03
CA LEU A 179 4.62 -5.88 -16.37
C LEU A 179 3.51 -6.91 -16.63
N ASP A 180 3.67 -8.14 -16.16
CA ASP A 180 2.64 -9.18 -16.28
C ASP A 180 1.38 -8.86 -15.45
N ALA A 181 1.55 -8.23 -14.29
CA ALA A 181 0.47 -7.98 -13.35
C ALA A 181 -0.25 -6.64 -13.57
N ILE A 182 0.44 -5.61 -14.03
CA ILE A 182 -0.06 -4.23 -13.99
C ILE A 182 -1.24 -3.97 -14.93
N ASP A 183 -1.30 -4.67 -16.05
CA ASP A 183 -2.43 -4.59 -17.00
C ASP A 183 -3.65 -5.37 -16.49
N ARG A 184 -3.51 -6.18 -15.42
CA ARG A 184 -4.61 -6.94 -14.78
C ARG A 184 -5.19 -6.24 -13.54
N LEU A 185 -4.64 -5.11 -13.13
CA LEU A 185 -5.21 -4.30 -12.05
C LEU A 185 -6.60 -3.75 -12.44
N GLY A 186 -7.37 -3.31 -11.46
CA GLY A 186 -8.68 -2.69 -11.67
C GLY A 186 -8.61 -1.33 -12.37
N ASP A 187 -9.76 -0.69 -12.56
CA ASP A 187 -9.87 0.61 -13.25
C ASP A 187 -10.08 1.78 -12.29
N THR A 188 -9.53 1.68 -11.07
CA THR A 188 -9.61 2.78 -10.09
C THR A 188 -8.59 3.88 -10.42
N GLU A 189 -8.85 5.08 -9.90
CA GLU A 189 -7.90 6.21 -10.01
C GLU A 189 -6.53 5.88 -9.37
N PHE A 190 -6.52 5.02 -8.34
CA PHE A 190 -5.31 4.53 -7.69
C PHE A 190 -4.53 3.54 -8.57
N ASP A 191 -5.22 2.62 -9.25
CA ASP A 191 -4.60 1.69 -10.18
C ASP A 191 -4.01 2.42 -11.38
N ASP A 192 -4.68 3.47 -11.87
CA ASP A 192 -4.17 4.32 -12.94
C ASP A 192 -2.93 5.09 -12.53
N GLN A 193 -2.90 5.65 -11.32
CA GLN A 193 -1.70 6.29 -10.81
C GLN A 193 -0.54 5.30 -10.65
N LEU A 194 -0.81 4.09 -10.17
CA LEU A 194 0.20 3.04 -10.07
C LEU A 194 0.72 2.62 -11.45
N ARG A 195 -0.14 2.53 -12.46
CA ARG A 195 0.26 2.31 -13.86
C ARG A 195 1.21 3.39 -14.36
N VAL A 196 0.92 4.66 -14.07
CA VAL A 196 1.79 5.79 -14.46
C VAL A 196 3.14 5.71 -13.73
N ALA A 197 3.13 5.48 -12.42
CA ALA A 197 4.35 5.38 -11.61
C ALA A 197 5.24 4.22 -12.08
N ALA A 198 4.68 3.01 -12.22
CA ALA A 198 5.41 1.84 -12.67
C ALA A 198 5.94 1.98 -14.10
N SER A 199 5.14 2.53 -15.03
CA SER A 199 5.58 2.76 -16.40
C SER A 199 6.76 3.74 -16.46
N THR A 200 6.73 4.77 -15.61
CA THR A 200 7.82 5.76 -15.51
C THR A 200 9.08 5.13 -14.93
N ALA A 201 8.95 4.39 -13.83
CA ALA A 201 10.08 3.72 -13.17
C ALA A 201 10.70 2.61 -14.04
N TYR A 202 9.88 1.79 -14.71
CA TYR A 202 10.38 0.79 -15.66
C TYR A 202 11.09 1.43 -16.86
N SER A 203 10.60 2.57 -17.35
CA SER A 203 11.27 3.31 -18.42
C SER A 203 12.65 3.81 -17.99
N ARG A 204 12.79 4.26 -16.74
CA ARG A 204 14.10 4.62 -16.15
C ARG A 204 15.03 3.40 -16.14
N PHE A 205 14.58 2.26 -15.64
CA PHE A 205 15.36 1.01 -15.68
C PHE A 205 15.79 0.64 -17.12
N CYS A 206 14.89 0.78 -18.10
CA CYS A 206 15.22 0.52 -19.51
C CYS A 206 16.30 1.47 -20.03
N VAL A 207 16.26 2.76 -19.66
CA VAL A 207 17.29 3.73 -20.03
C VAL A 207 18.64 3.38 -19.39
N GLU A 208 18.65 3.09 -18.10
CA GLU A 208 19.86 2.73 -17.33
C GLU A 208 20.51 1.44 -17.86
N THR A 209 19.72 0.51 -18.38
CA THR A 209 20.20 -0.77 -18.95
C THR A 209 20.38 -0.76 -20.47
N GLY A 210 20.15 0.37 -21.15
CA GLY A 210 20.31 0.51 -22.60
C GLY A 210 19.19 -0.09 -23.46
N ARG A 211 18.07 -0.52 -22.87
CA ARG A 211 16.88 -1.09 -23.52
C ARG A 211 15.93 -0.01 -24.06
N LEU A 212 16.45 0.96 -24.82
CA LEU A 212 15.70 2.16 -25.21
C LEU A 212 14.43 1.88 -26.03
N THR A 213 14.45 0.84 -26.87
CA THR A 213 13.28 0.42 -27.66
C THR A 213 12.13 -0.09 -26.79
N GLU A 214 12.44 -0.58 -25.59
CA GLU A 214 11.44 -1.05 -24.62
C GLU A 214 10.89 0.10 -23.78
N ALA A 215 11.67 1.15 -23.51
CA ALA A 215 11.22 2.31 -22.74
C ALA A 215 10.10 3.11 -23.45
N GLU A 216 10.21 3.30 -24.78
CA GLU A 216 9.38 4.25 -25.51
C GLU A 216 7.86 3.97 -25.43
N PRO A 217 7.37 2.73 -25.63
CA PRO A 217 5.95 2.42 -25.49
C PRO A 217 5.39 2.70 -24.09
N TRP A 218 6.17 2.45 -23.04
CA TRP A 218 5.75 2.66 -21.65
C TRP A 218 5.66 4.15 -21.31
N LEU A 219 6.63 4.96 -21.74
CA LEU A 219 6.55 6.42 -21.59
C LEU A 219 5.35 7.02 -22.32
N ARG A 220 5.04 6.54 -23.54
CA ARG A 220 3.86 7.00 -24.28
C ARG A 220 2.57 6.63 -23.55
N ARG A 221 2.46 5.42 -23.01
CA ARG A 221 1.31 4.97 -22.21
C ARG A 221 1.14 5.79 -20.94
N ALA A 222 2.23 6.03 -20.20
CA ALA A 222 2.23 6.86 -18.99
C ALA A 222 1.74 8.28 -19.30
N GLY A 223 2.31 8.92 -20.33
CA GLY A 223 1.92 10.27 -20.72
C GLY A 223 0.49 10.37 -21.26
N ALA A 224 -0.05 9.32 -21.89
CA ALA A 224 -1.46 9.28 -22.29
C ALA A 224 -2.40 9.23 -21.07
N ARG A 225 -2.07 8.39 -20.08
CA ARG A 225 -2.87 8.23 -18.85
C ARG A 225 -2.82 9.46 -17.95
N ALA A 226 -1.64 10.05 -17.73
CA ALA A 226 -1.50 11.27 -16.93
C ALA A 226 -2.38 12.42 -17.48
N ARG A 227 -2.40 12.60 -18.81
CA ARG A 227 -3.24 13.62 -19.48
C ARG A 227 -4.74 13.32 -19.49
N ALA A 228 -5.14 12.08 -19.23
CA ALA A 228 -6.53 11.71 -19.08
C ALA A 228 -6.99 11.98 -17.64
N GLY A 229 -6.12 11.74 -16.65
CA GLY A 229 -6.34 12.07 -15.24
C GLY A 229 -6.51 13.58 -14.99
N ASP A 230 -5.70 14.43 -15.62
CA ASP A 230 -5.78 15.90 -15.48
C ASP A 230 -7.10 16.53 -16.00
N ARG A 231 -7.95 15.77 -16.71
CA ARG A 231 -9.19 16.27 -17.33
C ARG A 231 -10.47 15.90 -16.58
N ASN A 232 -10.38 15.09 -15.53
CA ASN A 232 -11.48 14.76 -14.62
C ASN A 232 -11.38 15.55 -13.31
#